data_AF-A0A1H4W3Y3-F1
#
_entry.id   AF-A0A1H4W3Y3-F1
#
_cell.length_a   1.000
_cell.length_b   1.000
_cell.length_c   1.000
_cell.angle_alpha   90.00
_cell.angle_beta   90.00
_cell.angle_gamma   90.00
#
_symmetry.space_group_name_H-M   'P 1'
#
loop_
_entity.id
_entity.type
_entity.pdbx_description
1 polymer ?
#
loop_
_entity_poly.entity_id
_entity_poly.type
_entity_poly.pdbx_seq_one_letter_code
_entity_poly.pdbx_strand_id
1 'polypeptide(L)'
;MKELIAIGAMALMGTVAHAQYRSNGGGFGSPGSHYVQPHTNSNGSQTQGHYQTNPNNTQRDNWSSQGNTNPYTGQRGTRVPRY
;
A
#
# COMPACT_ATOMS: atom_id res chain seq x y z
N MET A 1 23.94 24.20 33.94
CA MET A 1 22.88 23.18 33.77
C MET A 1 22.35 23.37 32.36
N LYS A 2 22.24 22.29 31.57
CA LYS A 2 22.03 22.35 30.11
C LYS A 2 20.52 22.40 29.84
N GLU A 3 20.07 23.49 29.23
CA GLU A 3 18.69 23.70 28.82
C GLU A 3 18.37 22.98 27.49
N LEU A 4 17.08 22.68 27.34
CA LEU A 4 16.38 21.81 26.39
C LEU A 4 16.56 22.24 24.91
N ILE A 5 16.34 21.39 23.90
CA ILE A 5 15.03 21.17 23.26
C ILE A 5 15.16 19.97 22.29
N ALA A 6 14.36 18.92 22.51
CA ALA A 6 14.15 17.87 21.52
C ALA A 6 12.81 18.10 20.83
N ILE A 7 12.84 18.34 19.52
CA ILE A 7 11.66 18.51 18.67
C ILE A 7 11.09 17.12 18.39
N GLY A 8 10.17 16.67 19.24
CA GLY A 8 9.39 15.44 19.05
C GLY A 8 8.05 15.76 18.42
N ALA A 9 7.96 15.74 17.09
CA ALA A 9 6.73 16.01 16.38
C ALA A 9 5.86 14.75 16.23
N MET A 10 4.56 14.98 16.39
CA MET A 10 3.43 14.25 15.79
C MET A 10 2.75 13.11 16.58
N ALA A 11 1.98 13.56 17.57
CA ALA A 11 0.52 13.42 17.67
C ALA A 11 -0.13 12.03 17.54
N LEU A 12 -0.56 11.56 18.71
CA LEU A 12 -1.77 10.78 19.04
C LEU A 12 -2.87 10.77 17.97
N MET A 13 -3.29 9.57 17.50
CA MET A 13 -4.67 9.32 17.07
C MET A 13 -5.08 7.91 17.48
N GLY A 14 -6.09 7.85 18.35
CA GLY A 14 -6.67 6.62 18.86
C GLY A 14 -7.32 5.79 17.74
N THR A 15 -7.17 4.49 17.86
CA THR A 15 -7.79 3.48 17.00
C THR A 15 -9.30 3.52 17.12
N VAL A 16 -9.97 4.23 16.21
CA VAL A 16 -11.34 3.88 15.85
C VAL A 16 -11.27 2.74 14.84
N ALA A 17 -11.86 1.60 15.20
CA ALA A 17 -11.99 0.45 14.32
C ALA A 17 -12.84 0.84 13.11
N HIS A 18 -12.18 1.26 12.02
CA HIS A 18 -12.84 1.48 10.74
C HIS A 18 -13.02 0.13 10.06
N ALA A 19 -14.19 -0.48 10.25
CA ALA A 19 -14.69 -1.47 9.32
C ALA A 19 -14.84 -0.79 7.95
N GLN A 20 -13.85 -0.97 7.07
CA GLN A 20 -13.90 -0.41 5.72
C GLN A 20 -14.96 -1.18 4.92
N TYR A 21 -16.10 -0.51 4.80
CA TYR A 21 -17.22 -0.85 3.94
C TYR A 21 -16.72 -1.22 2.53
N ARG A 22 -16.91 -2.48 2.19
CA ARG A 22 -16.66 -3.11 0.90
C ARG A 22 -17.50 -2.41 -0.18
N SER A 23 -16.94 -1.39 -0.84
CA SER A 23 -17.56 -0.85 -2.06
C SER A 23 -17.23 -1.74 -3.25
N ASN A 24 -18.13 -2.66 -3.52
CA ASN A 24 -18.23 -3.40 -4.77
C ASN A 24 -18.86 -2.44 -5.80
N GLY A 25 -18.06 -1.52 -6.34
CA GLY A 25 -18.48 -0.53 -7.34
C GLY A 25 -18.02 -0.93 -8.73
N GLY A 26 -18.91 -1.57 -9.50
CA GLY A 26 -18.69 -1.90 -10.90
C GLY A 26 -18.47 -0.65 -11.76
N GLY A 27 -17.37 -0.63 -12.50
CA GLY A 27 -17.05 0.41 -13.48
C GLY A 27 -16.08 -0.17 -14.51
N PHE A 28 -16.51 -0.23 -15.75
CA PHE A 28 -15.82 -0.82 -16.88
C PHE A 28 -14.43 -0.20 -17.09
N GLY A 29 -13.38 -1.04 -17.21
CA GLY A 29 -12.21 -0.71 -18.02
C GLY A 29 -11.14 0.24 -17.45
N SER A 30 -10.70 0.08 -16.20
CA SER A 30 -9.39 0.56 -15.79
C SER A 30 -8.70 -0.48 -14.92
N PRO A 31 -7.43 -0.87 -15.19
CA PRO A 31 -6.64 -1.66 -14.26
C PRO A 31 -6.35 -0.79 -13.04
N GLY A 32 -7.34 -0.70 -12.15
CA GLY A 32 -7.34 0.22 -11.04
C GLY A 32 -6.27 -0.16 -10.03
N SER A 33 -5.72 0.85 -9.37
CA SER A 33 -4.90 0.71 -8.19
C SER A 33 -5.64 1.27 -6.98
N HIS A 34 -5.29 0.79 -5.79
CA HIS A 34 -5.77 1.36 -4.54
C HIS A 34 -4.61 1.66 -3.60
N TYR A 35 -4.85 2.59 -2.68
CA TYR A 35 -3.91 2.94 -1.63
C TYR A 35 -4.09 2.01 -0.43
N VAL A 36 -2.98 1.46 0.04
CA VAL A 36 -2.89 0.68 1.27
C VAL A 36 -2.40 1.60 2.37
N GLN A 37 -3.17 1.72 3.45
CA GLN A 37 -2.80 2.51 4.61
C GLN A 37 -1.62 1.87 5.37
N PRO A 38 -0.74 2.67 5.99
CA PRO A 38 0.32 2.14 6.82
C PRO A 38 -0.26 1.35 8.01
N HIS A 39 0.41 0.27 8.39
CA HIS A 39 -0.02 -0.56 9.52
C HIS A 39 1.17 -1.24 10.21
N THR A 40 0.94 -1.63 11.47
CA THR A 40 1.88 -2.44 12.24
C THR A 40 1.64 -3.92 11.95
N ASN A 41 2.70 -4.62 11.57
CA ASN A 41 2.70 -6.06 11.31
C ASN A 41 2.73 -6.84 12.63
N SER A 42 2.31 -8.11 12.61
CA SER A 42 2.29 -8.98 13.80
C SER A 42 3.66 -9.22 14.45
N ASN A 43 4.75 -9.03 13.70
CA ASN A 43 6.13 -9.11 14.20
C ASN A 43 6.68 -7.76 14.72
N GLY A 44 5.82 -6.73 14.85
CA GLY A 44 6.20 -5.40 15.34
C GLY A 44 6.83 -4.46 14.31
N SER A 45 7.03 -4.91 13.06
CA SER A 45 7.51 -4.03 11.98
C SER A 45 6.40 -3.13 11.44
N GLN A 46 6.77 -1.98 10.85
CA GLN A 46 5.82 -1.00 10.30
C GLN A 46 5.84 -1.07 8.76
N THR A 47 4.68 -1.29 8.15
CA THR A 47 4.50 -1.18 6.70
C THR A 47 4.09 0.25 6.37
N GLN A 48 4.84 0.91 5.48
CA GLN A 48 4.49 2.24 4.98
C GLN A 48 3.32 2.17 3.99
N GLY A 49 2.54 3.25 3.92
CA GLY A 49 1.44 3.34 2.98
C GLY A 49 1.94 3.40 1.53
N HIS A 50 1.29 2.66 0.64
CA HIS A 50 1.73 2.50 -0.75
C HIS A 50 0.55 2.21 -1.68
N TYR A 51 0.76 2.38 -2.99
CA TYR A 51 -0.22 1.98 -4.00
C TYR A 51 0.05 0.56 -4.46
N GLN A 52 -1.01 -0.21 -4.66
CA GLN A 52 -0.94 -1.54 -5.27
C GLN A 52 -2.02 -1.71 -6.35
N THR A 53 -1.77 -2.60 -7.31
CA THR A 53 -2.76 -3.03 -8.29
C THR A 53 -3.95 -3.68 -7.59
N ASN A 54 -5.15 -3.50 -8.13
CA ASN A 54 -6.33 -4.12 -7.57
C ASN A 54 -6.24 -5.65 -7.63
N PRO A 55 -6.68 -6.36 -6.58
CA PRO A 55 -6.65 -7.81 -6.57
C PRO A 55 -7.59 -8.37 -7.64
N ASN A 56 -7.10 -9.31 -8.44
CA ASN A 56 -7.88 -10.05 -9.41
C ASN A 56 -7.30 -11.47 -9.60
N ASN A 57 -7.86 -12.24 -10.54
CA ASN A 57 -7.48 -13.64 -10.78
C ASN A 57 -6.24 -13.81 -11.68
N THR A 58 -5.55 -12.74 -12.05
CA THR A 58 -4.36 -12.79 -12.90
C THR A 58 -3.16 -12.18 -12.19
N GLN A 59 -1.99 -12.73 -12.44
CA GLN A 59 -0.74 -12.15 -11.97
C GLN A 59 -0.13 -11.22 -13.02
N ARG A 60 -0.51 -11.35 -14.30
CA ARG A 60 0.20 -10.76 -15.44
C ARG A 60 0.15 -9.24 -15.50
N ASP A 61 -0.84 -8.63 -14.88
CA ASP A 61 -1.11 -7.19 -14.88
C ASP A 61 -0.63 -6.49 -13.59
N ASN A 62 -0.15 -7.26 -12.60
CA ASN A 62 0.49 -6.69 -11.42
C ASN A 62 1.78 -5.95 -11.82
N TRP A 63 2.04 -4.77 -11.24
CA TRP A 63 3.29 -4.04 -11.51
C TRP A 63 4.55 -4.78 -11.07
N SER A 64 4.43 -5.70 -10.12
CA SER A 64 5.52 -6.57 -9.69
C SER A 64 5.86 -7.65 -10.71
N SER A 65 5.00 -7.88 -11.72
CA SER A 65 5.19 -8.93 -12.70
C SER A 65 6.21 -8.56 -13.77
N GLN A 66 6.95 -9.56 -14.23
CA GLN A 66 8.03 -9.38 -15.19
C GLN A 66 7.54 -8.65 -16.45
N GLY A 67 8.19 -7.54 -16.78
CA GLY A 67 7.86 -6.71 -17.93
C GLY A 67 6.97 -5.50 -17.62
N ASN A 68 6.28 -5.49 -16.48
CA ASN A 68 5.49 -4.34 -16.04
C ASN A 68 6.36 -3.34 -15.27
N THR A 69 5.89 -2.10 -15.19
CA THR A 69 6.55 -1.04 -14.42
C THR A 69 5.54 -0.39 -13.49
N ASN A 70 5.93 -0.18 -12.24
CA ASN A 70 5.12 0.56 -11.28
C ASN A 70 5.16 2.06 -11.64
N PRO A 71 4.02 2.70 -11.96
CA PRO A 71 4.00 4.11 -12.34
C PRO A 71 4.34 5.07 -11.18
N TYR A 72 4.20 4.62 -9.94
CA TYR A 72 4.47 5.43 -8.75
C TYR A 72 5.95 5.45 -8.35
N THR A 73 6.68 4.37 -8.67
CA THR A 73 8.09 4.21 -8.25
C THR A 73 9.06 4.08 -9.42
N GLY A 74 8.57 3.87 -10.65
CA GLY A 74 9.39 3.54 -11.82
C GLY A 74 10.04 2.16 -11.77
N GLN A 75 9.77 1.38 -10.72
CA GLN A 75 10.39 0.06 -10.54
C GLN A 75 9.82 -0.95 -11.52
N ARG A 76 10.70 -1.72 -12.15
CA ARG A 76 10.33 -2.82 -13.03
C ARG A 76 9.96 -4.06 -12.22
N GLY A 77 8.84 -4.67 -12.59
CA GLY A 77 8.46 -5.97 -12.09
C GLY A 77 9.41 -7.07 -12.55
N THR A 78 9.65 -8.01 -11.67
CA THR A 78 10.58 -9.14 -11.85
C THR A 78 9.93 -10.49 -11.55
N ARG A 79 8.68 -10.48 -11.09
CA ARG A 79 7.97 -11.68 -10.66
C ARG A 79 7.42 -12.42 -11.87
N VAL A 80 7.80 -13.67 -12.05
CA VAL A 80 7.28 -14.51 -13.15
C VAL A 80 5.83 -14.92 -12.81
N PRO A 81 4.83 -14.53 -13.62
CA PRO A 81 3.45 -14.97 -13.41
C PRO A 81 3.32 -16.48 -13.55
N ARG A 82 2.54 -17.09 -12.66
CA ARG A 82 2.19 -18.52 -12.74
C ARG A 82 0.86 -18.74 -13.46
N TYR A 83 0.70 -19.93 -14.03
CA TYR A 83 -0.51 -20.42 -14.69
C TYR A 83 -1.36 -21.23 -13.72
#